data_AF-A0AAU9L7Z1-F1
#
_entry.id   AF-A0AAU9L7Z1-F1
#
_cell.length_a   1.000
_cell.length_b   1.000
_cell.length_c   1.000
_cell.angle_alpha   90.00
_cell.angle_beta   90.00
_cell.angle_gamma   90.00
#
_symmetry.space_group_name_H-M   'P 1'
#
loop_
_entity.id
_entity.type
_entity.pdbx_description
1 polymer ?
#
loop_
_entity_poly.entity_id
_entity_poly.type
_entity_poly.pdbx_seq_one_letter_code
_entity_poly.pdbx_strand_id
1 'polypeptide(L)'
;MTHPEKHLEQLMIQTWEQLKQQTPRLFNASKFRLQNFSTSANDHHSLLKLHLGVTDYASYVGTCCSSLTSQLLEDGDRLRGDRFAFLSRKVGVAAVVETIDGHVVFIKRSKSVGLYQDLYDTPGGHPEPSNIQLTEDILQTLEDSTRMQVEKAARQEFFQSIVNEVYEEVNVSPQLQQPPKLLGVVLQTDACTPSFSFHIKTECSAQELKELYRIGPMDKFESVKLELLAVESLLAEGSTILEELQLTPSAKGTLGLWKQHTLRARQKP
;
A
#
# COMPACT_ATOMS: atom_id res chain seq x y z
N MET A 1 3.01 18.26 -10.46
CA MET A 1 1.58 17.92 -10.19
C MET A 1 0.70 19.16 -10.03
N THR A 2 1.22 20.39 -10.13
CA THR A 2 0.44 21.62 -9.91
C THR A 2 -0.69 21.81 -10.92
N HIS A 3 -1.89 22.08 -10.42
CA HIS A 3 -3.07 22.45 -11.19
C HIS A 3 -3.00 23.93 -11.65
N PRO A 4 -3.42 24.27 -12.88
CA PRO A 4 -3.36 25.66 -13.37
C PRO A 4 -4.33 26.60 -12.63
N GLU A 5 -5.44 26.09 -12.11
CA GLU A 5 -6.40 26.88 -11.34
C GLU A 5 -5.96 27.02 -9.87
N LYS A 6 -5.54 28.23 -9.49
CA LYS A 6 -5.05 28.53 -8.14
C LYS A 6 -6.06 28.25 -7.03
N HIS A 7 -7.35 28.38 -7.30
CA HIS A 7 -8.38 28.11 -6.30
C HIS A 7 -8.39 26.62 -5.90
N LEU A 8 -8.21 25.71 -6.85
CA LEU A 8 -8.14 24.28 -6.57
C LEU A 8 -6.91 23.94 -5.73
N GLU A 9 -5.74 24.50 -6.05
CA GLU A 9 -4.54 24.34 -5.21
C GLU A 9 -4.76 24.82 -3.77
N GLN A 10 -5.45 25.95 -3.58
CA GLN A 10 -5.79 26.44 -2.25
C GLN A 10 -6.72 25.49 -1.49
N LEU A 11 -7.71 24.90 -2.17
CA LEU A 11 -8.61 23.92 -1.55
C LEU A 11 -7.87 22.63 -1.15
N MET A 12 -6.90 22.17 -1.96
CA MET A 12 -6.07 21.02 -1.61
C MET A 12 -5.27 21.29 -0.32
N ILE A 13 -4.64 22.46 -0.21
CA ILE A 13 -3.90 22.89 0.98
C ILE A 13 -4.84 22.99 2.18
N GLN A 14 -6.01 23.59 2.03
CA GLN A 14 -7.00 23.71 3.10
C GLN A 14 -7.47 22.34 3.62
N THR A 15 -7.65 21.36 2.72
CA THR A 15 -8.03 19.99 3.10
C THR A 15 -7.00 19.37 4.05
N TRP A 16 -5.70 19.53 3.74
CA TRP A 16 -4.62 19.07 4.60
C TRP A 16 -4.59 19.80 5.95
N GLU A 17 -4.67 21.12 5.95
CA GLU A 17 -4.62 21.92 7.18
C GLU A 17 -5.79 21.60 8.13
N GLN A 18 -6.99 21.37 7.59
CA GLN A 18 -8.15 20.93 8.37
C GLN A 18 -7.89 19.56 9.03
N LEU A 19 -7.36 18.60 8.29
CA LEU A 19 -7.04 17.27 8.86
C LEU A 19 -5.97 17.36 9.95
N LYS A 20 -4.93 18.19 9.73
CA LYS A 20 -3.85 18.41 10.69
C LYS A 20 -4.35 19.06 11.99
N GLN A 21 -5.32 19.97 11.90
CA GLN A 21 -5.98 20.54 13.09
C GLN A 21 -6.75 19.49 13.90
N GLN A 22 -7.41 18.54 13.21
CA GLN A 22 -8.14 17.45 13.85
C GLN A 22 -7.22 16.35 14.40
N THR A 23 -6.04 16.18 13.80
CA THR A 23 -5.07 15.12 14.15
C THR A 23 -3.69 15.74 14.41
N PRO A 24 -3.43 16.34 15.59
CA PRO A 24 -2.21 17.12 15.84
C PRO A 24 -0.89 16.35 15.74
N ARG A 25 -0.93 15.01 15.84
CA ARG A 25 0.25 14.14 15.66
C ARG A 25 0.58 13.84 14.21
N LEU A 26 -0.29 14.25 13.28
CA LEU A 26 -0.10 14.01 11.86
C LEU A 26 0.99 14.92 11.31
N PHE A 27 1.94 14.34 10.57
CA PHE A 27 3.01 15.04 9.89
C PHE A 27 3.02 14.72 8.40
N ASN A 28 3.61 15.60 7.60
CA ASN A 28 3.80 15.35 6.17
C ASN A 28 5.08 14.56 5.94
N ALA A 29 5.06 13.64 4.97
CA ALA A 29 6.20 12.81 4.61
C ALA A 29 6.24 12.57 3.10
N SER A 30 7.45 12.42 2.55
CA SER A 30 7.67 12.11 1.14
C SER A 30 7.20 10.70 0.80
N LYS A 31 6.57 10.51 -0.37
CA LYS A 31 6.03 9.23 -0.83
C LYS A 31 6.33 9.04 -2.32
N PHE A 32 6.44 7.77 -2.74
CA PHE A 32 6.49 7.48 -4.18
C PHE A 32 5.14 7.79 -4.81
N ARG A 33 5.15 8.38 -6.00
CA ARG A 33 3.97 8.60 -6.85
C ARG A 33 4.01 7.65 -8.03
N LEU A 34 2.92 6.95 -8.30
CA LEU A 34 2.79 6.17 -9.53
C LEU A 34 2.00 6.98 -10.57
N GLN A 35 2.66 7.34 -11.66
CA GLN A 35 2.00 7.97 -12.80
C GLN A 35 1.28 6.92 -13.64
N ASN A 36 2.00 5.87 -14.06
CA ASN A 36 1.46 4.78 -14.86
C ASN A 36 2.26 3.48 -14.66
N PHE A 37 1.70 2.35 -15.07
CA PHE A 37 2.39 1.07 -15.12
C PHE A 37 2.00 0.30 -16.38
N SER A 38 2.89 -0.59 -16.83
CA SER A 38 2.62 -1.48 -17.95
C SER A 38 3.16 -2.87 -17.66
N THR A 39 2.42 -3.89 -18.07
CA THR A 39 2.88 -5.27 -18.02
C THR A 39 3.26 -5.75 -19.41
N SER A 40 4.31 -6.56 -19.49
CA SER A 40 4.63 -7.36 -20.67
C SER A 40 4.89 -8.79 -20.22
N ALA A 41 4.40 -9.76 -20.97
CA ALA A 41 4.62 -11.17 -20.68
C ALA A 41 5.33 -11.80 -21.87
N ASN A 42 6.34 -12.61 -21.60
CA ASN A 42 6.86 -13.62 -22.52
C ASN A 42 6.63 -15.01 -21.90
N ASP A 43 6.93 -16.07 -22.65
CA ASP A 43 6.65 -17.46 -22.25
C ASP A 43 7.31 -17.89 -20.92
N HIS A 44 8.26 -17.11 -20.40
CA HIS A 44 9.04 -17.44 -19.21
C HIS A 44 8.95 -16.41 -18.07
N HIS A 45 8.60 -15.15 -18.36
CA HIS A 45 8.63 -14.04 -17.41
C HIS A 45 7.53 -13.00 -17.69
N SER A 46 6.94 -12.49 -16.60
CA SER A 46 6.12 -11.28 -16.62
C SER A 46 6.96 -10.11 -16.10
N LEU A 47 7.05 -9.03 -16.88
CA LEU A 47 7.74 -7.80 -16.53
C LEU A 47 6.72 -6.71 -16.23
N LEU A 48 6.81 -6.13 -15.03
CA LEU A 48 6.06 -4.95 -14.61
C LEU A 48 6.98 -3.73 -14.69
N LYS A 49 6.64 -2.77 -15.56
CA LYS A 49 7.32 -1.49 -15.66
C LYS A 49 6.50 -0.41 -14.96
N LEU A 50 7.15 0.36 -14.09
CA LEU A 50 6.54 1.42 -13.30
C LEU A 50 7.08 2.77 -13.73
N HIS A 51 6.19 3.74 -13.92
CA HIS A 51 6.53 5.14 -14.13
C HIS A 51 6.31 5.88 -12.81
N LEU A 52 7.40 6.10 -12.08
CA LEU A 52 7.39 6.64 -10.73
C LEU A 52 7.85 8.10 -10.70
N GLY A 53 7.33 8.85 -9.75
CA GLY A 53 7.82 10.15 -9.32
C GLY A 53 7.78 10.25 -7.80
N VAL A 54 7.90 11.47 -7.28
CA VAL A 54 7.76 11.77 -5.85
C VAL A 54 6.50 12.60 -5.61
N THR A 55 5.90 12.42 -4.45
CA THR A 55 4.78 13.20 -3.92
C THR A 55 4.90 13.23 -2.40
N ASP A 56 3.88 13.69 -1.69
CA ASP A 56 3.82 13.64 -0.25
C ASP A 56 2.41 13.29 0.28
N TYR A 57 2.35 13.07 1.59
CA TYR A 57 1.11 12.69 2.26
C TYR A 57 0.06 13.83 2.26
N ALA A 58 0.50 15.08 2.40
CA ALA A 58 -0.39 16.25 2.32
C ALA A 58 -1.09 16.34 0.96
N SER A 59 -0.34 16.17 -0.13
CA SER A 59 -0.88 16.16 -1.49
C SER A 59 -1.80 14.96 -1.72
N TYR A 60 -1.50 13.80 -1.14
CA TYR A 60 -2.43 12.66 -1.17
C TYR A 60 -3.77 13.01 -0.54
N VAL A 61 -3.76 13.61 0.64
CA VAL A 61 -4.99 14.02 1.33
C VAL A 61 -5.74 15.08 0.51
N GLY A 62 -5.03 16.10 0.01
CA GLY A 62 -5.62 17.19 -0.76
C GLY A 62 -6.17 16.78 -2.14
N THR A 63 -5.67 15.67 -2.72
CA THR A 63 -6.05 15.24 -4.08
C THR A 63 -6.86 13.94 -4.10
N CYS A 64 -6.33 12.85 -3.56
CA CYS A 64 -6.90 11.50 -3.67
C CYS A 64 -7.94 11.18 -2.59
N CYS A 65 -7.92 11.89 -1.45
CA CYS A 65 -8.91 11.74 -0.39
C CYS A 65 -9.91 12.91 -0.30
N SER A 66 -9.82 13.88 -1.20
CA SER A 66 -10.66 15.08 -1.17
C SER A 66 -11.88 14.95 -2.09
N SER A 67 -12.87 15.79 -1.87
CA SER A 67 -14.02 15.91 -2.77
C SER A 67 -13.64 16.36 -4.18
N LEU A 68 -12.41 16.85 -4.39
CA LEU A 68 -11.92 17.32 -5.69
C LEU A 68 -11.50 16.18 -6.61
N THR A 69 -11.35 14.94 -6.12
CA THR A 69 -10.81 13.81 -6.90
C THR A 69 -11.46 13.68 -8.28
N SER A 70 -12.79 13.75 -8.37
CA SER A 70 -13.49 13.61 -9.65
C SER A 70 -13.14 14.73 -10.63
N GLN A 71 -13.14 15.98 -10.17
CA GLN A 71 -12.76 17.13 -10.98
C GLN A 71 -11.30 17.04 -11.45
N LEU A 72 -10.39 16.61 -10.57
CA LEU A 72 -8.96 16.47 -10.90
C LEU A 72 -8.69 15.39 -11.95
N LEU A 73 -9.48 14.31 -11.95
CA LEU A 73 -9.41 13.27 -12.99
C LEU A 73 -9.86 13.82 -14.35
N GLU A 74 -10.99 14.51 -14.38
CA GLU A 74 -11.52 15.15 -15.60
C GLU A 74 -10.56 16.21 -16.15
N ASP A 75 -10.00 17.03 -15.29
CA ASP A 75 -9.01 18.04 -15.66
C ASP A 75 -7.70 17.40 -16.15
N GLY A 76 -7.28 16.28 -15.57
CA GLY A 76 -6.12 15.52 -16.05
C GLY A 76 -6.27 15.08 -17.50
N ASP A 77 -7.43 14.49 -17.83
CA ASP A 77 -7.78 14.10 -19.20
C ASP A 77 -7.83 15.33 -20.13
N ARG A 78 -8.54 16.38 -19.72
CA ARG A 78 -8.82 17.57 -20.54
C ARG A 78 -7.60 18.47 -20.78
N LEU A 79 -6.78 18.71 -19.76
CA LEU A 79 -5.72 19.72 -19.79
C LEU A 79 -4.34 19.12 -20.08
N ARG A 80 -4.14 17.83 -19.81
CA ARG A 80 -2.81 17.19 -19.87
C ARG A 80 -2.79 15.92 -20.71
N GLY A 81 -3.94 15.37 -21.10
CA GLY A 81 -4.01 14.06 -21.75
C GLY A 81 -3.50 12.93 -20.86
N ASP A 82 -3.48 13.15 -19.54
CA ASP A 82 -3.08 12.18 -18.52
C ASP A 82 -4.08 12.32 -17.37
N ARG A 83 -5.00 11.36 -17.30
CA ARG A 83 -6.05 11.25 -16.27
C ARG A 83 -5.55 11.49 -14.85
N PHE A 84 -4.30 11.13 -14.56
CA PHE A 84 -3.72 11.19 -13.23
C PHE A 84 -2.76 12.36 -13.02
N ALA A 85 -2.67 13.31 -13.97
CA ALA A 85 -1.70 14.40 -13.96
C ALA A 85 -1.75 15.27 -12.68
N PHE A 86 -2.94 15.40 -12.09
CA PHE A 86 -3.21 16.24 -10.91
C PHE A 86 -3.52 15.44 -9.64
N LEU A 87 -3.27 14.13 -9.64
CA LEU A 87 -3.41 13.28 -8.45
C LEU A 87 -2.04 12.84 -7.93
N SER A 88 -1.93 12.84 -6.59
CA SER A 88 -0.73 12.38 -5.88
C SER A 88 -0.46 10.90 -6.11
N ARG A 89 -1.52 10.07 -6.11
CA ARG A 89 -1.44 8.60 -6.30
C ARG A 89 -0.24 7.99 -5.56
N LYS A 90 -0.11 8.35 -4.27
CA LYS A 90 0.96 7.82 -3.43
C LYS A 90 0.91 6.29 -3.45
N VAL A 91 2.08 5.66 -3.53
CA VAL A 91 2.19 4.20 -3.54
C VAL A 91 2.10 3.69 -2.11
N GLY A 92 1.20 2.73 -1.89
CA GLY A 92 1.20 1.87 -0.71
C GLY A 92 1.76 0.48 -0.98
N VAL A 93 2.02 -0.26 0.09
CA VAL A 93 2.33 -1.70 0.07
C VAL A 93 1.44 -2.39 1.09
N ALA A 94 1.00 -3.61 0.80
CA ALA A 94 0.20 -4.42 1.71
C ALA A 94 0.53 -5.90 1.49
N ALA A 95 0.49 -6.71 2.56
CA ALA A 95 0.81 -8.12 2.50
C ALA A 95 -0.28 -8.98 3.12
N VAL A 96 -0.69 -10.03 2.39
CA VAL A 96 -1.26 -11.20 3.05
C VAL A 96 -0.12 -11.95 3.71
N VAL A 97 -0.13 -11.99 5.04
CA VAL A 97 0.84 -12.74 5.85
C VAL A 97 0.20 -14.07 6.25
N GLU A 98 0.84 -15.18 5.89
CA GLU A 98 0.36 -16.54 6.12
C GLU A 98 1.31 -17.28 7.07
N THR A 99 0.77 -17.82 8.17
CA THR A 99 1.53 -18.61 9.15
C THR A 99 1.82 -20.03 8.64
N ILE A 100 2.81 -20.70 9.23
CA ILE A 100 3.20 -22.06 8.83
C ILE A 100 2.08 -23.10 9.03
N ASP A 101 1.15 -22.83 9.95
CA ASP A 101 -0.04 -23.65 10.24
C ASP A 101 -1.31 -23.18 9.50
N GLY A 102 -1.16 -22.33 8.47
CA GLY A 102 -2.23 -22.02 7.53
C GLY A 102 -3.28 -21.03 8.03
N HIS A 103 -2.85 -19.94 8.67
CA HIS A 103 -3.71 -18.81 9.03
C HIS A 103 -3.26 -17.51 8.36
N VAL A 104 -4.21 -16.68 7.96
CA VAL A 104 -3.97 -15.33 7.46
C VAL A 104 -4.07 -14.33 8.60
N VAL A 105 -3.11 -13.41 8.66
CA VAL A 105 -3.05 -12.32 9.64
C VAL A 105 -3.89 -11.13 9.19
N PHE A 106 -4.71 -10.62 10.11
CA PHE A 106 -5.45 -9.38 10.00
C PHE A 106 -5.18 -8.50 11.21
N ILE A 107 -5.17 -7.20 11.01
CA ILE A 107 -5.11 -6.19 12.07
C ILE A 107 -6.39 -5.36 12.07
N LYS A 108 -6.89 -4.97 13.23
CA LYS A 108 -7.99 -4.00 13.34
C LYS A 108 -7.41 -2.63 13.63
N ARG A 109 -7.65 -1.67 12.74
CA ARG A 109 -7.11 -0.31 12.82
C ARG A 109 -7.68 0.42 14.03
N SER A 110 -6.85 1.21 14.70
CA SER A 110 -7.23 2.01 15.86
C SER A 110 -8.02 3.26 15.44
N LYS A 111 -8.57 3.98 16.42
CA LYS A 111 -9.17 5.31 16.19
C LYS A 111 -8.14 6.44 16.13
N SER A 112 -6.87 6.14 16.38
CA SER A 112 -5.79 7.12 16.41
C SER A 112 -5.18 7.37 15.04
N VAL A 113 -5.52 6.55 14.04
CA VAL A 113 -5.04 6.70 12.65
C VAL A 113 -5.90 7.68 11.86
N GLY A 114 -5.31 8.36 10.88
CA GLY A 114 -6.01 9.42 10.12
C GLY A 114 -7.10 8.94 9.16
N LEU A 115 -7.03 7.70 8.67
CA LEU A 115 -7.98 7.14 7.69
C LEU A 115 -8.36 5.70 8.05
N TYR A 116 -9.58 5.31 7.67
CA TYR A 116 -10.11 3.94 7.78
C TYR A 116 -10.09 3.38 9.22
N GLN A 117 -10.49 4.18 10.20
CA GLN A 117 -10.56 3.78 11.61
C GLN A 117 -11.56 2.62 11.82
N ASP A 118 -11.28 1.75 12.79
CA ASP A 118 -12.10 0.57 13.17
C ASP A 118 -12.30 -0.50 12.07
N LEU A 119 -11.71 -0.34 10.88
CA LEU A 119 -11.72 -1.34 9.81
C LEU A 119 -10.63 -2.39 10.02
N TYR A 120 -10.86 -3.58 9.47
CA TYR A 120 -9.85 -4.61 9.34
C TYR A 120 -8.91 -4.31 8.17
N ASP A 121 -7.64 -4.58 8.36
CA ASP A 121 -6.57 -4.38 7.39
C ASP A 121 -5.66 -5.61 7.32
N THR A 122 -4.86 -5.66 6.26
CA THR A 122 -3.69 -6.52 6.16
C THR A 122 -2.44 -5.72 6.53
N PRO A 123 -1.38 -6.34 7.05
CA PRO A 123 -0.16 -5.60 7.35
C PRO A 123 0.37 -4.81 6.14
N GLY A 124 0.84 -3.59 6.36
CA GLY A 124 1.42 -2.76 5.32
C GLY A 124 1.34 -1.26 5.56
N GLY A 125 2.06 -0.53 4.74
CA GLY A 125 2.11 0.92 4.84
C GLY A 125 2.64 1.55 3.57
N HIS A 126 3.68 2.38 3.68
CA HIS A 126 4.05 3.30 2.60
C HIS A 126 5.55 3.45 2.43
N PRO A 127 6.14 2.88 1.37
CA PRO A 127 7.55 3.04 1.06
C PRO A 127 7.89 4.52 0.88
N GLU A 128 9.05 4.93 1.38
CA GLU A 128 9.46 6.34 1.37
C GLU A 128 10.66 6.58 0.45
N PRO A 129 10.57 7.51 -0.52
CA PRO A 129 11.70 7.91 -1.35
C PRO A 129 12.90 8.40 -0.53
N SER A 130 12.66 9.00 0.64
CA SER A 130 13.69 9.45 1.59
C SER A 130 14.62 8.33 2.05
N ASN A 131 14.12 7.09 2.16
CA ASN A 131 14.94 5.93 2.57
C ASN A 131 16.03 5.59 1.55
N ILE A 132 15.82 5.96 0.29
CA ILE A 132 16.80 5.81 -0.79
C ILE A 132 17.39 7.16 -1.24
N GLN A 133 17.23 8.19 -0.42
CA GLN A 133 17.69 9.56 -0.69
C GLN A 133 17.16 10.13 -2.01
N LEU A 134 15.96 9.70 -2.44
CA LEU A 134 15.32 10.19 -3.65
C LEU A 134 14.41 11.39 -3.31
N THR A 135 14.72 12.53 -3.90
CA THR A 135 13.92 13.76 -3.82
C THR A 135 13.44 14.17 -5.21
N GLU A 136 12.50 15.12 -5.26
CA GLU A 136 12.03 15.70 -6.52
C GLU A 136 13.18 16.37 -7.30
N ASP A 137 14.07 17.09 -6.61
CA ASP A 137 15.24 17.74 -7.24
C ASP A 137 16.17 16.70 -7.87
N ILE A 138 16.43 15.58 -7.17
CA ILE A 138 17.26 14.49 -7.68
C ILE A 138 16.62 13.83 -8.90
N LEU A 139 15.30 13.65 -8.90
CA LEU A 139 14.58 13.12 -10.06
C LEU A 139 14.71 14.01 -11.29
N GLN A 140 14.68 15.33 -11.11
CA GLN A 140 14.79 16.29 -12.22
C GLN A 140 16.20 16.35 -12.81
N THR A 141 17.24 16.10 -12.00
CA THR A 141 18.64 16.09 -12.43
C THR A 141 19.19 14.68 -12.66
N LEU A 142 18.33 13.65 -12.72
CA LEU A 142 18.77 12.26 -12.79
C LEU A 142 19.43 11.95 -14.14
N GLU A 143 20.73 11.72 -14.10
CA GLU A 143 21.50 11.29 -15.27
C GLU A 143 21.24 9.82 -15.61
N ASP A 144 21.33 9.47 -16.89
CA ASP A 144 21.13 8.07 -17.33
C ASP A 144 22.17 7.10 -16.74
N SER A 145 23.35 7.60 -16.38
CA SER A 145 24.43 6.85 -15.72
C SER A 145 24.04 6.35 -14.32
N THR A 146 23.22 7.10 -13.59
CA THR A 146 22.80 6.79 -12.20
C THR A 146 21.36 6.26 -12.13
N ARG A 147 20.56 6.46 -13.19
CA ARG A 147 19.16 6.00 -13.29
C ARG A 147 18.98 4.53 -12.90
N MET A 148 19.82 3.64 -13.42
CA MET A 148 19.72 2.20 -13.12
C MET A 148 19.91 1.89 -11.63
N GLN A 149 20.77 2.64 -10.93
CA GLN A 149 21.00 2.46 -9.50
C GLN A 149 19.78 2.90 -8.69
N VAL A 150 19.19 4.04 -9.04
CA VAL A 150 17.96 4.55 -8.41
C VAL A 150 16.78 3.62 -8.66
N GLU A 151 16.62 3.10 -9.88
CA GLU A 151 15.57 2.12 -10.20
C GLU A 151 15.73 0.83 -9.37
N LYS A 152 16.98 0.34 -9.22
CA LYS A 152 17.27 -0.81 -8.38
C LYS A 152 16.96 -0.53 -6.91
N ALA A 153 17.33 0.63 -6.40
CA ALA A 153 17.08 1.06 -5.03
C ALA A 153 15.57 1.19 -4.75
N ALA A 154 14.81 1.82 -5.66
CA ALA A 154 13.35 1.92 -5.54
C ALA A 154 12.69 0.54 -5.52
N ARG A 155 13.11 -0.38 -6.40
CA ARG A 155 12.62 -1.78 -6.36
C ARG A 155 12.93 -2.46 -5.03
N GLN A 156 14.15 -2.29 -4.52
CA GLN A 156 14.53 -2.85 -3.22
C GLN A 156 13.69 -2.26 -2.09
N GLU A 157 13.46 -0.96 -2.10
CA GLU A 157 12.60 -0.26 -1.13
C GLU A 157 11.17 -0.81 -1.12
N PHE A 158 10.55 -1.06 -2.29
CA PHE A 158 9.20 -1.65 -2.32
C PHE A 158 9.12 -3.04 -1.67
N PHE A 159 10.14 -3.88 -1.85
CA PHE A 159 10.16 -5.24 -1.28
C PHE A 159 10.62 -5.23 0.19
N GLN A 160 11.53 -4.34 0.56
CA GLN A 160 12.04 -4.25 1.93
C GLN A 160 11.04 -3.56 2.85
N SER A 161 10.37 -2.49 2.38
CA SER A 161 9.36 -1.79 3.17
C SER A 161 8.28 -2.74 3.64
N ILE A 162 7.71 -3.59 2.78
CA ILE A 162 6.65 -4.51 3.23
C ILE A 162 7.14 -5.53 4.27
N VAL A 163 8.41 -5.96 4.22
CA VAL A 163 8.99 -6.82 5.26
C VAL A 163 9.13 -6.07 6.59
N ASN A 164 9.53 -4.79 6.51
CA ASN A 164 9.63 -3.92 7.68
C ASN A 164 8.25 -3.66 8.29
N GLU A 165 7.23 -3.36 7.49
CA GLU A 165 5.85 -3.12 7.94
C GLU A 165 5.28 -4.34 8.68
N VAL A 166 5.54 -5.56 8.17
CA VAL A 166 5.15 -6.79 8.89
C VAL A 166 5.85 -6.91 10.25
N TYR A 167 7.13 -6.52 10.33
CA TYR A 167 7.83 -6.50 11.61
C TYR A 167 7.28 -5.41 12.54
N GLU A 168 7.04 -4.21 12.01
CA GLU A 168 6.61 -3.03 12.74
C GLU A 168 5.19 -3.16 13.30
N GLU A 169 4.26 -3.77 12.54
CA GLU A 169 2.84 -3.88 12.91
C GLU A 169 2.49 -5.20 13.61
N VAL A 170 3.18 -6.31 13.31
CA VAL A 170 2.85 -7.62 13.91
C VAL A 170 4.02 -8.34 14.60
N ASN A 171 5.17 -7.66 14.72
CA ASN A 171 6.34 -8.11 15.47
C ASN A 171 6.96 -9.44 14.98
N VAL A 172 6.76 -9.77 13.69
CA VAL A 172 7.40 -10.93 13.05
C VAL A 172 8.73 -10.46 12.43
N SER A 173 9.86 -10.88 13.00
CA SER A 173 11.16 -10.41 12.54
C SER A 173 11.45 -10.81 11.08
N PRO A 174 12.27 -10.04 10.34
CA PRO A 174 12.59 -10.35 8.94
C PRO A 174 13.16 -11.76 8.71
N GLN A 175 13.84 -12.35 9.70
CA GLN A 175 14.41 -13.70 9.61
C GLN A 175 13.34 -14.81 9.64
N LEU A 176 12.15 -14.50 10.17
CA LEU A 176 11.00 -15.40 10.23
C LEU A 176 10.06 -15.20 9.03
N GLN A 177 10.38 -14.29 8.11
CA GLN A 177 9.60 -13.99 6.93
C GLN A 177 10.27 -14.62 5.69
N GLN A 178 9.51 -15.39 4.93
CA GLN A 178 9.91 -15.82 3.59
C GLN A 178 9.93 -14.61 2.64
N PRO A 179 10.76 -14.63 1.56
CA PRO A 179 10.83 -13.52 0.62
C PRO A 179 9.46 -13.09 0.09
N PRO A 180 9.10 -11.79 0.12
CA PRO A 180 7.81 -11.31 -0.30
C PRO A 180 7.58 -11.55 -1.80
N LYS A 181 6.40 -12.08 -2.13
CA LYS A 181 5.98 -12.30 -3.52
C LYS A 181 4.95 -11.27 -3.93
N LEU A 182 5.29 -10.44 -4.93
CA LEU A 182 4.33 -9.51 -5.52
C LEU A 182 3.22 -10.28 -6.26
N LEU A 183 1.98 -10.06 -5.85
CA LEU A 183 0.77 -10.63 -6.48
C LEU A 183 0.23 -9.70 -7.57
N GLY A 184 0.26 -8.38 -7.32
CA GLY A 184 -0.26 -7.39 -8.26
C GLY A 184 -0.34 -6.00 -7.64
N VAL A 185 -1.08 -5.11 -8.32
CA VAL A 185 -1.34 -3.74 -7.86
C VAL A 185 -2.85 -3.58 -7.66
N VAL A 186 -3.25 -3.18 -6.47
CA VAL A 186 -4.62 -2.81 -6.12
C VAL A 186 -4.78 -1.31 -6.36
N LEU A 187 -5.77 -0.92 -7.16
CA LEU A 187 -6.15 0.48 -7.36
C LEU A 187 -7.35 0.79 -6.46
N GLN A 188 -7.14 1.65 -5.48
CA GLN A 188 -8.12 1.97 -4.44
C GLN A 188 -8.93 3.20 -4.82
N THR A 189 -10.24 3.14 -4.53
CA THR A 189 -11.22 4.22 -4.69
C THR A 189 -11.24 4.84 -6.10
N ASP A 190 -11.99 5.92 -6.29
CA ASP A 190 -12.07 6.62 -7.57
C ASP A 190 -10.73 7.28 -7.96
N ALA A 191 -9.92 7.64 -6.98
CA ALA A 191 -8.58 8.20 -7.18
C ALA A 191 -7.58 7.18 -7.79
N CYS A 192 -7.96 5.89 -7.85
CA CYS A 192 -7.09 4.81 -8.30
C CYS A 192 -5.73 4.82 -7.58
N THR A 193 -5.75 5.05 -6.26
CA THR A 193 -4.53 5.12 -5.43
C THR A 193 -3.90 3.72 -5.37
N PRO A 194 -2.66 3.54 -5.83
CA PRO A 194 -2.06 2.22 -5.97
C PRO A 194 -1.51 1.67 -4.67
N SER A 195 -1.75 0.39 -4.42
CA SER A 195 -1.11 -0.40 -3.37
C SER A 195 -0.55 -1.70 -3.96
N PHE A 196 0.73 -1.96 -3.74
CA PHE A 196 1.37 -3.20 -4.19
C PHE A 196 1.02 -4.31 -3.21
N SER A 197 0.37 -5.35 -3.73
CA SER A 197 -0.13 -6.46 -2.95
C SER A 197 0.89 -7.59 -2.95
N PHE A 198 1.36 -7.97 -1.77
CA PHE A 198 2.34 -9.03 -1.55
C PHE A 198 1.70 -10.23 -0.83
N HIS A 199 2.36 -11.38 -0.97
CA HIS A 199 2.16 -12.55 -0.12
C HIS A 199 3.47 -12.86 0.58
N ILE A 200 3.42 -13.01 1.90
CA ILE A 200 4.55 -13.38 2.75
C ILE A 200 4.12 -14.59 3.56
N LYS A 201 4.94 -15.65 3.53
CA LYS A 201 4.80 -16.76 4.46
C LYS A 201 5.74 -16.54 5.65
N THR A 202 5.32 -16.95 6.83
CA THR A 202 6.17 -16.88 8.03
C THR A 202 6.47 -18.27 8.56
N GLU A 203 7.58 -18.37 9.27
CA GLU A 203 7.96 -19.58 10.01
C GLU A 203 7.21 -19.74 11.35
N CYS A 204 6.41 -18.74 11.74
CA CYS A 204 5.62 -18.78 12.97
C CYS A 204 4.29 -19.50 12.75
N SER A 205 3.86 -20.26 13.75
CA SER A 205 2.46 -20.66 13.92
C SER A 205 1.57 -19.48 14.30
N ALA A 206 0.25 -19.65 14.18
CA ALA A 206 -0.71 -18.64 14.62
C ALA A 206 -0.58 -18.32 16.11
N GLN A 207 -0.22 -19.31 16.93
CA GLN A 207 -0.04 -19.10 18.37
C GLN A 207 1.22 -18.29 18.68
N GLU A 208 2.35 -18.60 18.04
CA GLU A 208 3.59 -17.83 18.21
C GLU A 208 3.42 -16.38 17.75
N LEU A 209 2.73 -16.16 16.62
CA LEU A 209 2.46 -14.82 16.10
C LEU A 209 1.60 -14.00 17.07
N LYS A 210 0.59 -14.61 17.72
CA LYS A 210 -0.19 -13.94 18.78
C LYS A 210 0.68 -13.52 19.95
N GLU A 211 1.62 -14.37 20.38
CA GLU A 211 2.56 -14.02 21.46
C GLU A 211 3.52 -12.90 21.06
N LEU A 212 4.05 -12.93 19.82
CA LEU A 212 4.88 -11.85 19.29
C LEU A 212 4.13 -10.51 19.29
N TYR A 213 2.90 -10.49 18.77
CA TYR A 213 2.06 -9.28 18.81
C TYR A 213 1.76 -8.82 20.24
N ARG A 214 1.55 -9.75 21.17
CA ARG A 214 1.30 -9.41 22.59
C ARG A 214 2.51 -8.79 23.28
N ILE A 215 3.74 -9.21 22.93
CA ILE A 215 4.98 -8.58 23.40
C ILE A 215 5.02 -7.10 22.99
N GLY A 216 4.45 -6.78 21.84
CA GLY A 216 4.16 -5.43 21.41
C GLY A 216 4.85 -5.10 20.09
N PRO A 217 4.12 -4.85 18.99
CA PRO A 217 4.69 -4.27 17.78
C PRO A 217 5.24 -2.87 18.05
N MET A 218 6.17 -2.40 17.19
CA MET A 218 6.68 -1.03 17.26
C MET A 218 5.53 -0.03 17.11
N ASP A 219 4.60 -0.33 16.19
CA ASP A 219 3.45 0.50 15.86
C ASP A 219 2.16 0.05 16.58
N LYS A 220 2.29 -0.36 17.84
CA LYS A 220 1.16 -0.77 18.70
C LYS A 220 0.02 0.26 18.86
N PHE A 221 0.21 1.50 18.40
CA PHE A 221 -0.84 2.51 18.41
C PHE A 221 -1.72 2.48 17.14
N GLU A 222 -1.25 1.84 16.07
CA GLU A 222 -1.95 1.77 14.77
C GLU A 222 -3.04 0.70 14.74
N SER A 223 -2.84 -0.42 15.44
CA SER A 223 -3.82 -1.50 15.56
C SER A 223 -4.25 -1.75 17.01
N VAL A 224 -5.54 -2.09 17.19
CA VAL A 224 -6.11 -2.43 18.51
C VAL A 224 -6.32 -3.92 18.71
N LYS A 225 -6.25 -4.72 17.62
CA LYS A 225 -6.50 -6.16 17.67
C LYS A 225 -5.78 -6.87 16.54
N LEU A 226 -5.23 -8.04 16.85
CA LEU A 226 -4.78 -9.05 15.89
C LEU A 226 -5.87 -10.12 15.73
N GLU A 227 -6.17 -10.52 14.50
CA GLU A 227 -7.08 -11.61 14.17
C GLU A 227 -6.37 -12.57 13.21
N LEU A 228 -6.49 -13.88 13.44
CA LEU A 228 -5.92 -14.90 12.56
C LEU A 228 -7.03 -15.84 12.12
N LEU A 229 -7.25 -15.94 10.81
CA LEU A 229 -8.30 -16.76 10.22
C LEU A 229 -7.70 -17.86 9.37
N ALA A 230 -8.20 -19.08 9.52
CA ALA A 230 -7.70 -20.24 8.80
C ALA A 230 -7.88 -20.07 7.28
N VAL A 231 -6.83 -20.36 6.52
CA VAL A 231 -6.81 -20.28 5.05
C VAL A 231 -7.95 -21.13 4.46
N GLU A 232 -8.17 -22.33 4.98
CA GLU A 232 -9.24 -23.20 4.49
C GLU A 232 -10.64 -22.60 4.69
N SER A 233 -10.87 -21.86 5.79
CA SER A 233 -12.15 -21.18 6.01
C SER A 233 -12.35 -20.00 5.05
N LEU A 234 -11.29 -19.25 4.77
CA LEU A 234 -11.33 -18.11 3.84
C LEU A 234 -11.51 -18.55 2.37
N LEU A 235 -10.99 -19.73 2.02
CA LEU A 235 -11.00 -20.27 0.67
C LEU A 235 -12.11 -21.29 0.41
N ALA A 236 -12.86 -21.70 1.44
CA ALA A 236 -13.99 -22.62 1.30
C ALA A 236 -14.98 -22.11 0.23
N GLU A 237 -15.54 -23.06 -0.53
CA GLU A 237 -16.55 -22.74 -1.54
C GLU A 237 -17.76 -22.07 -0.88
N GLY A 238 -18.18 -20.92 -1.42
CA GLY A 238 -19.27 -20.13 -0.86
C GLY A 238 -18.93 -19.34 0.41
N SER A 239 -17.68 -19.34 0.88
CA SER A 239 -17.27 -18.55 2.05
C SER A 239 -17.47 -17.04 1.82
N THR A 240 -18.16 -16.41 2.76
CA THR A 240 -18.49 -14.96 2.80
C THR A 240 -17.67 -14.19 3.85
N ILE A 241 -16.70 -14.85 4.50
CA ILE A 241 -15.97 -14.27 5.64
C ILE A 241 -15.27 -12.96 5.26
N LEU A 242 -14.66 -12.89 4.08
CA LEU A 242 -13.96 -11.67 3.63
C LEU A 242 -14.95 -10.54 3.31
N GLU A 243 -16.14 -10.87 2.84
CA GLU A 243 -17.21 -9.93 2.54
C GLU A 243 -17.88 -9.38 3.82
N GLU A 244 -17.95 -10.20 4.87
CA GLU A 244 -18.49 -9.84 6.18
C GLU A 244 -17.52 -9.00 7.01
N LEU A 245 -16.21 -9.14 6.78
CA LEU A 245 -15.21 -8.26 7.37
C LEU A 245 -15.32 -6.86 6.78
N GLN A 246 -15.43 -5.87 7.66
CA GLN A 246 -15.34 -4.45 7.27
C GLN A 246 -13.88 -4.11 6.95
N LEU A 247 -13.45 -4.42 5.74
CA LEU A 247 -12.06 -4.27 5.28
C LEU A 247 -11.77 -2.87 4.72
N THR A 248 -10.51 -2.43 4.86
CA THR A 248 -10.01 -1.29 4.08
C THR A 248 -10.04 -1.61 2.57
N PRO A 249 -10.08 -0.60 1.69
CA PRO A 249 -9.99 -0.82 0.25
C PRO A 249 -8.71 -1.59 -0.17
N SER A 250 -7.57 -1.29 0.47
CA SER A 250 -6.29 -1.97 0.23
C SER A 250 -6.36 -3.45 0.62
N ALA A 251 -6.83 -3.75 1.83
CA ALA A 251 -6.95 -5.12 2.32
C ALA A 251 -7.92 -5.94 1.45
N LYS A 252 -9.08 -5.37 1.12
CA LYS A 252 -10.07 -6.05 0.25
C LYS A 252 -9.46 -6.46 -1.09
N GLY A 253 -8.75 -5.55 -1.76
CA GLY A 253 -8.07 -5.85 -3.02
C GLY A 253 -6.94 -6.88 -2.85
N THR A 254 -6.15 -6.74 -1.80
CA THR A 254 -4.98 -7.60 -1.51
C THR A 254 -5.41 -9.04 -1.22
N LEU A 255 -6.44 -9.22 -0.38
CA LEU A 255 -7.02 -10.52 -0.07
C LEU A 255 -7.72 -11.13 -1.29
N GLY A 256 -8.36 -10.31 -2.14
CA GLY A 256 -8.94 -10.77 -3.40
C GLY A 256 -7.88 -11.33 -4.37
N LEU A 257 -6.77 -10.63 -4.55
CA LEU A 257 -5.63 -11.11 -5.35
C LEU A 257 -5.05 -12.39 -4.76
N TRP A 258 -4.82 -12.44 -3.46
CA TRP A 258 -4.33 -13.64 -2.78
C TRP A 258 -5.27 -14.84 -2.96
N LYS A 259 -6.58 -14.67 -2.74
CA LYS A 259 -7.58 -15.73 -2.95
C LYS A 259 -7.54 -16.26 -4.38
N GLN A 260 -7.50 -15.37 -5.37
CA GLN A 260 -7.42 -15.76 -6.78
C GLN A 260 -6.12 -16.52 -7.11
N HIS A 261 -4.97 -16.03 -6.63
CA HIS A 261 -3.67 -16.66 -6.88
C HIS A 261 -3.54 -18.01 -6.18
N THR A 262 -4.00 -18.13 -4.94
CA THR A 262 -3.94 -19.36 -4.16
C THR A 262 -4.85 -20.44 -4.73
N LEU A 263 -6.09 -20.11 -5.12
CA LEU A 263 -6.99 -21.07 -5.76
C LEU A 263 -6.44 -21.56 -7.12
N ARG A 264 -5.90 -20.65 -7.94
CA ARG A 264 -5.24 -21.03 -9.20
C ARG A 264 -4.04 -21.95 -8.98
N ALA A 265 -3.26 -21.73 -7.93
CA ALA A 265 -2.12 -22.59 -7.61
C ALA A 265 -2.56 -24.00 -7.18
N ARG A 266 -3.67 -24.13 -6.44
CA ARG A 266 -4.26 -25.43 -6.03
C ARG A 266 -4.82 -26.24 -7.19
N GLN A 267 -5.16 -25.59 -8.30
CA GLN A 267 -5.70 -26.23 -9.51
C GLN A 267 -4.61 -26.71 -10.48
N LYS A 268 -3.35 -26.33 -10.28
CA LYS A 268 -2.24 -26.81 -11.10
C LYS A 268 -1.89 -28.24 -10.67
N PRO A 269 -1.88 -29.22 -11.60
CA PRO A 269 -1.57 -30.61 -11.30
C PRO A 269 -0.13 -30.81 -10.82
#